data_AF-A0A9E6XTG3-F1
#
_entry.id   AF-A0A9E6XTG3-F1
#
_cell.length_a   1.000
_cell.length_b   1.000
_cell.length_c   1.000
_cell.angle_alpha   90.00
_cell.angle_beta   90.00
_cell.angle_gamma   90.00
#
_symmetry.space_group_name_H-M   'P 1'
#
loop_
_entity.id
_entity.type
_entity.pdbx_description
1 polymer ?
#
loop_
_entity_poly.entity_id
_entity_poly.type
_entity_poly.pdbx_seq_one_letter_code
_entity_poly.pdbx_strand_id
1 'polypeptide(L)'
;MKPVAQRTAGRDGALSAAVAALLELELADTPAGRAGAAPLDAWQAWLAARNLQLVQANAPLGSGFWIAVHGERAVVMFGAPPDVVWDPGAGWGRGQDRAGEPAPDVVYVLAALDPALAGLPAEDPGAGTVEAIYVADGSAAPLLPLADAEAIPGRGLRGDRYFYGTGHFSRPGKTGQDLTLIAVEALEALHAESGIALSGAAARRNVVTKGIDVNALVGRRFAIGDVECVGRRWCEPCAHLQRLTEPGVLRGLIHRGGLRADIVSAGRIRVGDRVRALG
;
A
#
# COMPACT_ATOMS: atom_id res chain seq x y z
N MET A 1 -8.74 -20.75 -8.20
CA MET A 1 -7.29 -20.57 -8.26
C MET A 1 -6.80 -20.68 -9.68
N LYS A 2 -6.28 -19.58 -10.19
CA LYS A 2 -5.71 -19.46 -11.52
C LYS A 2 -4.41 -20.25 -11.59
N PRO A 3 -4.27 -21.16 -12.55
CA PRO A 3 -3.03 -21.91 -12.73
C PRO A 3 -1.95 -20.99 -13.28
N VAL A 4 -1.03 -20.58 -12.40
CA VAL A 4 0.19 -19.85 -12.79
C VAL A 4 1.30 -20.88 -13.01
N ALA A 5 2.06 -20.77 -14.10
CA ALA A 5 3.24 -21.61 -14.31
C ALA A 5 4.46 -20.95 -13.64
N GLN A 6 5.30 -21.74 -12.98
CA GLN A 6 6.61 -21.27 -12.54
C GLN A 6 7.48 -21.04 -13.78
N ARG A 7 7.79 -19.77 -14.09
CA ARG A 7 8.57 -19.42 -15.29
C ARG A 7 10.07 -19.41 -15.08
N THR A 8 10.54 -19.37 -13.83
CA THR A 8 11.95 -19.34 -13.46
C THR A 8 12.28 -20.31 -12.33
N ALA A 9 13.46 -20.94 -12.42
CA ALA A 9 14.03 -21.78 -11.37
C ALA A 9 14.39 -20.94 -10.13
N GLY A 10 14.47 -21.57 -8.97
CA GLY A 10 14.81 -20.93 -7.71
C GLY A 10 13.61 -20.51 -6.85
N ARG A 11 13.90 -20.33 -5.55
CA ARG A 11 12.94 -20.04 -4.48
C ARG A 11 12.08 -18.79 -4.74
N ASP A 12 12.69 -17.71 -5.24
CA ASP A 12 11.97 -16.46 -5.52
C ASP A 12 10.95 -16.61 -6.65
N GLY A 13 11.27 -17.42 -7.68
CA GLY A 13 10.35 -17.70 -8.79
C GLY A 13 9.17 -18.54 -8.33
N ALA A 14 9.42 -19.57 -7.52
CA ALA A 14 8.35 -20.40 -6.97
C ALA A 14 7.42 -19.58 -6.05
N LEU A 15 8.00 -18.78 -5.13
CA LEU A 15 7.21 -17.93 -4.24
C LEU A 15 6.40 -16.90 -5.03
N SER A 16 6.98 -16.29 -6.06
CA SER A 16 6.30 -15.34 -6.94
C SER A 16 5.08 -15.97 -7.63
N ALA A 17 5.23 -17.19 -8.15
CA ALA A 17 4.13 -17.93 -8.79
C ALA A 17 3.02 -18.28 -7.79
N ALA A 18 3.37 -18.70 -6.57
CA ALA A 18 2.41 -19.03 -5.52
C ALA A 18 1.59 -17.80 -5.07
N VAL A 19 2.25 -16.66 -4.86
CA VAL A 19 1.57 -15.41 -4.49
C VAL A 19 0.65 -14.93 -5.62
N ALA A 20 1.10 -15.00 -6.88
CA ALA A 20 0.28 -14.63 -8.03
C ALA A 20 -0.95 -15.54 -8.17
N ALA A 21 -0.79 -16.86 -7.98
CA ALA A 21 -1.90 -17.82 -8.03
C ALA A 21 -2.95 -17.54 -6.94
N LEU A 22 -2.49 -17.27 -5.71
CA LEU A 22 -3.36 -16.93 -4.58
C LEU A 22 -4.16 -15.65 -4.83
N LEU A 23 -3.55 -14.66 -5.49
CA LEU A 23 -4.20 -13.40 -5.87
C LEU A 23 -5.00 -13.47 -7.18
N GLU A 24 -5.03 -14.62 -7.86
CA GLU A 24 -5.70 -14.81 -9.16
C GLU A 24 -5.13 -13.89 -10.28
N LEU A 25 -3.82 -13.58 -10.23
CA LEU A 25 -3.14 -12.65 -11.15
C LEU A 25 -2.23 -13.37 -12.16
N GLU A 26 -1.96 -12.71 -13.29
CA GLU A 26 -0.83 -13.10 -14.17
C GLU A 26 0.49 -12.60 -13.61
N LEU A 27 1.56 -13.41 -13.70
CA LEU A 27 2.91 -12.99 -13.27
C LEU A 27 3.37 -11.69 -13.94
N ALA A 28 2.97 -11.47 -15.20
CA ALA A 28 3.31 -10.27 -15.96
C ALA A 28 2.81 -8.96 -15.31
N ASP A 29 1.76 -9.03 -14.49
CA ASP A 29 1.12 -7.89 -13.83
C ASP A 29 1.61 -7.68 -12.38
N THR A 30 2.63 -8.44 -11.98
CA THR A 30 3.20 -8.44 -10.62
C THR A 30 4.66 -7.97 -10.64
N PRO A 31 5.33 -7.76 -9.49
CA PRO A 31 6.74 -7.40 -9.45
C PRO A 31 7.66 -8.41 -10.13
N ALA A 32 7.25 -9.68 -10.22
CA ALA A 32 7.98 -10.71 -10.96
C ALA A 32 8.02 -10.43 -12.47
N GLY A 33 7.01 -9.72 -12.98
CA GLY A 33 6.89 -9.31 -14.38
C GLY A 33 7.12 -10.46 -15.36
N ARG A 34 7.74 -10.15 -16.50
CA ARG A 34 8.14 -11.16 -17.49
C ARG A 34 9.29 -12.05 -17.02
N ALA A 35 10.09 -11.55 -16.06
CA ALA A 35 11.22 -12.28 -15.51
C ALA A 35 10.80 -13.45 -14.63
N GLY A 36 9.53 -13.54 -14.20
CA GLY A 36 9.00 -14.70 -13.48
C GLY A 36 9.42 -14.82 -12.01
N ALA A 37 10.32 -13.96 -11.54
CA ALA A 37 10.76 -13.89 -10.15
C ALA A 37 11.00 -12.44 -9.71
N ALA A 38 10.76 -12.17 -8.44
CA ALA A 38 11.19 -10.94 -7.77
C ALA A 38 11.57 -11.24 -6.32
N PRO A 39 12.52 -10.49 -5.75
CA PRO A 39 12.90 -10.66 -4.35
C PRO A 39 11.74 -10.31 -3.42
N LEU A 40 11.76 -10.90 -2.22
CA LEU A 40 10.66 -10.75 -1.24
C LEU A 40 10.37 -9.29 -0.88
N ASP A 41 11.38 -8.42 -0.81
CA ASP A 41 11.20 -7.00 -0.47
C ASP A 41 10.47 -6.19 -1.56
N ALA A 42 10.57 -6.62 -2.82
CA ALA A 42 9.79 -6.08 -3.93
C ALA A 42 8.32 -6.51 -3.81
N TRP A 43 8.08 -7.79 -3.50
CA TRP A 43 6.74 -8.31 -3.21
C TRP A 43 6.09 -7.61 -2.02
N GLN A 44 6.81 -7.45 -0.90
CA GLN A 44 6.29 -6.77 0.29
C GLN A 44 5.87 -5.33 -0.02
N ALA A 45 6.67 -4.60 -0.79
CA ALA A 45 6.32 -3.23 -1.19
C ALA A 45 5.09 -3.17 -2.10
N TRP A 46 4.95 -4.11 -3.03
CA TRP A 46 3.84 -4.17 -3.98
C TRP A 46 2.52 -4.63 -3.34
N LEU A 47 2.58 -5.59 -2.42
CA LEU A 47 1.44 -6.06 -1.63
C LEU A 47 0.97 -4.97 -0.68
N ALA A 48 1.89 -4.24 -0.04
CA ALA A 48 1.54 -3.14 0.86
C ALA A 48 0.77 -2.01 0.15
N ALA A 49 1.02 -1.79 -1.14
CA ALA A 49 0.23 -0.88 -1.96
C ALA A 49 -1.23 -1.31 -2.17
N ARG A 50 -1.57 -2.56 -1.81
CA ARG A 50 -2.89 -3.20 -1.96
C ARG A 50 -3.48 -3.62 -0.61
N ASN A 51 -3.01 -3.03 0.49
CA ASN A 51 -3.42 -3.39 1.85
C ASN A 51 -3.15 -4.87 2.20
N LEU A 52 -2.11 -5.46 1.63
CA LEU A 52 -1.76 -6.85 1.85
C LEU A 52 -0.31 -6.97 2.34
N GLN A 53 0.00 -8.05 3.06
CA GLN A 53 1.35 -8.41 3.43
C GLN A 53 1.53 -9.92 3.36
N LEU A 54 2.70 -10.35 2.90
CA LEU A 54 3.11 -11.74 3.04
C LEU A 54 3.74 -11.93 4.43
N VAL A 55 3.09 -12.69 5.29
CA VAL A 55 3.51 -12.91 6.68
C VAL A 55 4.08 -14.32 6.81
N GLN A 56 5.30 -14.45 7.35
CA GLN A 56 5.83 -15.75 7.70
C GLN A 56 5.11 -16.26 8.96
N ALA A 57 4.48 -17.42 8.87
CA ALA A 57 3.85 -18.09 9.99
C ALA A 57 4.77 -19.18 10.55
N ASN A 58 4.59 -19.49 11.84
CA ASN A 58 5.33 -20.53 12.55
C ASN A 58 4.70 -21.93 12.43
N ALA A 59 3.49 -22.02 11.88
CA ALA A 59 2.76 -23.27 11.69
C ALA A 59 1.79 -23.16 10.50
N PRO A 60 1.38 -24.31 9.92
CA PRO A 60 0.26 -24.37 8.98
C PRO A 60 -1.03 -23.78 9.56
N LEU A 61 -1.84 -23.13 8.72
CA LEU A 61 -3.16 -22.67 9.12
C LEU A 61 -4.19 -23.81 9.08
N GLY A 62 -5.11 -23.81 10.03
CA GLY A 62 -6.28 -24.71 10.05
C GLY A 62 -7.46 -24.23 9.18
N SER A 63 -7.39 -23.03 8.61
CA SER A 63 -8.39 -22.52 7.68
C SER A 63 -7.78 -21.44 6.78
N GLY A 64 -8.34 -21.27 5.58
CA GLY A 64 -7.85 -20.28 4.62
C GLY A 64 -6.64 -20.73 3.80
N PHE A 65 -6.19 -19.86 2.90
CA PHE A 65 -5.05 -20.11 2.02
C PHE A 65 -3.73 -19.80 2.71
N TRP A 66 -2.73 -20.63 2.48
CA TRP A 66 -1.34 -20.37 2.87
C TRP A 66 -0.39 -20.98 1.84
N ILE A 67 0.87 -20.56 1.89
CA ILE A 67 1.92 -21.02 0.97
C ILE A 67 2.92 -21.84 1.78
N ALA A 68 3.16 -23.07 1.33
CA ALA A 68 4.23 -23.92 1.86
C ALA A 68 5.46 -23.78 0.95
N VAL A 69 6.61 -23.45 1.51
CA VAL A 69 7.89 -23.34 0.78
C VAL A 69 8.85 -24.40 1.29
N HIS A 70 9.43 -25.17 0.37
CA HIS A 70 10.47 -26.16 0.66
C HIS A 70 11.52 -26.15 -0.45
N GLY A 71 12.76 -25.80 -0.11
CA GLY A 71 13.83 -25.56 -1.08
C GLY A 71 13.47 -24.50 -2.13
N GLU A 72 13.50 -24.88 -3.40
CA GLU A 72 13.14 -24.01 -4.54
C GLU A 72 11.67 -24.12 -4.94
N ARG A 73 10.83 -24.74 -4.12
CA ARG A 73 9.43 -25.00 -4.42
C ARG A 73 8.51 -24.22 -3.49
N ALA A 74 7.38 -23.77 -4.02
CA ALA A 74 6.29 -23.17 -3.27
C ALA A 74 4.95 -23.69 -3.80
N VAL A 75 4.05 -24.07 -2.90
CA VAL A 75 2.69 -24.55 -3.23
C VAL A 75 1.66 -23.81 -2.40
N VAL A 76 0.44 -23.70 -2.92
CA VAL A 76 -0.68 -23.10 -2.18
C VAL A 76 -1.50 -24.21 -1.56
N MET A 77 -1.78 -24.03 -0.28
CA MET A 77 -2.42 -24.95 0.63
C MET A 77 -3.76 -24.36 1.10
N PHE A 78 -4.74 -25.22 1.38
CA PHE A 78 -6.02 -24.80 1.94
C PHE A 78 -6.68 -25.94 2.74
N GLY A 79 -7.50 -25.58 3.73
CA GLY A 79 -8.38 -26.51 4.46
C GLY A 79 -7.83 -27.02 5.80
N ALA A 80 -8.64 -27.82 6.50
CA ALA A 80 -8.26 -28.59 7.69
C ALA A 80 -8.84 -30.01 7.60
N PRO A 81 -7.99 -31.06 7.55
CA PRO A 81 -6.54 -30.98 7.38
C PRO A 81 -6.17 -30.32 6.04
N PRO A 82 -5.08 -29.54 5.98
CA PRO A 82 -4.73 -28.78 4.77
C PRO A 82 -4.19 -29.67 3.65
N ASP A 83 -4.60 -29.38 2.42
CA ASP A 83 -4.14 -30.07 1.21
C ASP A 83 -3.70 -29.08 0.11
N VAL A 84 -2.93 -29.57 -0.86
CA VAL A 84 -2.37 -28.80 -1.96
C VAL A 84 -3.47 -28.43 -2.96
N VAL A 85 -3.81 -27.15 -3.02
CA VAL A 85 -4.80 -26.61 -3.98
C VAL A 85 -4.15 -26.08 -5.26
N TRP A 86 -2.86 -25.73 -5.21
CA TRP A 86 -2.07 -25.38 -6.39
C TRP A 86 -0.61 -25.77 -6.21
N ASP A 87 -0.05 -26.39 -7.25
CA ASP A 87 1.34 -26.82 -7.32
C ASP A 87 1.82 -26.83 -8.78
N PRO A 88 2.78 -25.97 -9.15
CA PRO A 88 3.24 -25.83 -10.52
C PRO A 88 4.14 -27.00 -10.98
N GLY A 89 4.68 -27.79 -10.05
CA GLY A 89 5.56 -28.93 -10.32
C GLY A 89 4.87 -30.30 -10.24
N ALA A 90 3.57 -30.35 -9.94
CA ALA A 90 2.70 -31.54 -9.83
C ALA A 90 3.14 -32.68 -8.87
N GLY A 91 4.27 -32.57 -8.18
CA GLY A 91 4.84 -33.61 -7.31
C GLY A 91 4.78 -33.37 -5.79
N TRP A 92 3.96 -32.45 -5.28
CA TRP A 92 3.67 -32.36 -3.83
C TRP A 92 2.34 -33.11 -3.69
N GLY A 93 2.37 -34.29 -3.06
CA GLY A 93 1.26 -35.24 -3.06
C GLY A 93 -0.05 -34.57 -2.63
N ARG A 94 -1.17 -35.02 -3.23
CA ARG A 94 -2.52 -34.62 -2.82
C ARG A 94 -3.13 -35.72 -1.95
N GLY A 95 -3.94 -35.35 -0.97
CA GLY A 95 -4.69 -36.29 -0.14
C GLY A 95 -3.91 -36.90 1.04
N GLN A 96 -4.42 -38.02 1.56
CA GLN A 96 -3.97 -38.65 2.81
C GLN A 96 -2.58 -39.33 2.75
N ASP A 97 -1.92 -39.36 1.59
CA ASP A 97 -0.62 -40.01 1.37
C ASP A 97 0.61 -39.17 1.78
N ARG A 98 0.43 -38.12 2.60
CA ARG A 98 1.55 -37.28 3.10
C ARG A 98 2.45 -37.94 4.14
N ALA A 99 2.22 -39.20 4.48
CA ALA A 99 3.05 -39.94 5.42
C ALA A 99 4.47 -40.10 4.83
N GLY A 100 5.38 -39.18 5.19
CA GLY A 100 6.77 -39.17 4.74
C GLY A 100 7.20 -37.94 3.95
N GLU A 101 6.30 -36.99 3.65
CA GLU A 101 6.70 -35.71 3.06
C GLU A 101 7.43 -34.82 4.08
N PRO A 102 8.53 -34.14 3.70
CA PRO A 102 9.21 -33.22 4.59
C PRO A 102 8.31 -32.04 4.95
N ALA A 103 8.38 -31.61 6.21
CA ALA A 103 7.73 -30.38 6.64
C ALA A 103 8.26 -29.19 5.83
N PRO A 104 7.42 -28.19 5.51
CA PRO A 104 7.88 -27.01 4.79
C PRO A 104 8.94 -26.26 5.61
N ASP A 105 9.94 -25.71 4.91
CA ASP A 105 10.98 -24.87 5.53
C ASP A 105 10.39 -23.56 6.02
N VAL A 106 9.42 -23.02 5.26
CA VAL A 106 8.75 -21.76 5.57
C VAL A 106 7.27 -21.84 5.20
N VAL A 107 6.43 -21.29 6.06
CA VAL A 107 5.00 -21.06 5.80
C VAL A 107 4.77 -19.58 5.62
N TYR A 108 4.07 -19.19 4.54
CA TYR A 108 3.61 -17.82 4.35
C TYR A 108 2.08 -17.75 4.32
N VAL A 109 1.54 -16.67 4.88
CA VAL A 109 0.13 -16.32 4.81
C VAL A 109 0.03 -14.96 4.14
N LEU A 110 -0.92 -14.81 3.24
CA LEU A 110 -1.27 -13.49 2.74
C LEU A 110 -2.32 -12.89 3.68
N ALA A 111 -1.94 -11.87 4.44
CA ALA A 111 -2.83 -11.19 5.37
C ALA A 111 -3.15 -9.78 4.85
N ALA A 112 -4.35 -9.30 5.15
CA ALA A 112 -4.60 -7.87 5.07
C ALA A 112 -3.71 -7.17 6.10
N LEU A 113 -3.00 -6.12 5.68
CA LEU A 113 -2.30 -5.24 6.61
C LEU A 113 -3.27 -4.62 7.61
N ASP A 114 -4.50 -4.42 7.13
CA ASP A 114 -5.58 -3.82 7.85
C ASP A 114 -6.87 -4.63 7.64
N PRO A 115 -7.25 -5.47 8.63
CA PRO A 115 -8.34 -6.42 8.49
C PRO A 115 -9.71 -5.77 8.37
N ALA A 116 -9.88 -4.51 8.81
CA ALA A 116 -11.15 -3.80 8.70
C ALA A 116 -11.59 -3.56 7.24
N LEU A 117 -10.65 -3.69 6.30
CA LEU A 117 -10.86 -3.33 4.89
C LEU A 117 -10.66 -4.52 3.95
N ALA A 118 -10.44 -5.70 4.52
CA ALA A 118 -10.38 -6.92 3.76
C ALA A 118 -11.76 -7.18 3.12
N GLY A 119 -11.94 -6.74 1.87
CA GLY A 119 -13.12 -7.05 1.07
C GLY A 119 -14.29 -6.05 1.15
N LEU A 120 -14.09 -4.82 1.65
CA LEU A 120 -15.06 -3.75 1.44
C LEU A 120 -14.85 -3.16 0.02
N PRO A 121 -15.92 -2.96 -0.79
CA PRO A 121 -15.78 -2.31 -2.07
C PRO A 121 -15.19 -0.91 -1.87
N ALA A 122 -14.22 -0.52 -2.71
CA ALA A 122 -13.75 0.85 -2.73
C ALA A 122 -14.93 1.74 -3.14
N GLU A 123 -15.45 2.51 -2.20
CA GLU A 123 -16.56 3.43 -2.45
C GLU A 123 -16.19 4.44 -3.55
N ASP A 124 -17.21 5.03 -4.18
CA ASP A 124 -16.98 6.15 -5.09
C ASP A 124 -16.27 7.26 -4.32
N PRO A 125 -15.02 7.63 -4.68
CA PRO A 125 -14.28 8.66 -3.95
C PRO A 125 -14.97 10.03 -4.00
N GLY A 126 -15.88 10.25 -4.96
CA GLY A 126 -16.52 11.55 -5.18
C GLY A 126 -15.56 12.56 -5.83
N ALA A 127 -15.87 13.85 -5.65
CA ALA A 127 -15.06 14.95 -6.17
C ALA A 127 -15.01 16.10 -5.16
N GLY A 128 -13.82 16.69 -5.02
CA GLY A 128 -13.53 17.67 -3.98
C GLY A 128 -12.65 18.82 -4.45
N THR A 129 -12.07 19.54 -3.50
CA THR A 129 -11.18 20.69 -3.72
C THR A 129 -9.94 20.61 -2.84
N VAL A 130 -8.87 21.30 -3.24
CA VAL A 130 -7.71 21.57 -2.39
C VAL A 130 -8.03 22.70 -1.42
N GLU A 131 -7.98 22.43 -0.12
CA GLU A 131 -8.18 23.43 0.94
C GLU A 131 -6.88 24.10 1.35
N ALA A 132 -5.78 23.34 1.41
CA ALA A 132 -4.49 23.86 1.81
C ALA A 132 -3.34 23.07 1.19
N ILE A 133 -2.22 23.75 0.98
CA ILE A 133 -0.98 23.17 0.49
C ILE A 133 0.12 23.48 1.49
N TYR A 134 0.94 22.49 1.79
CA TYR A 134 2.06 22.61 2.71
C TYR A 134 3.32 21.93 2.17
N VAL A 135 4.46 22.55 2.45
CA VAL A 135 5.78 21.97 2.21
C VAL A 135 6.65 22.12 3.46
N ALA A 136 7.61 21.23 3.64
CA ALA A 136 8.68 21.42 4.62
C ALA A 136 10.02 21.08 3.97
N ASP A 137 11.06 21.88 4.15
CA ASP A 137 12.37 21.68 3.52
C ASP A 137 13.21 20.55 4.14
N GLY A 138 12.78 20.01 5.28
CA GLY A 138 13.45 18.91 5.99
C GLY A 138 12.48 17.97 6.71
N SER A 139 12.97 16.79 7.08
CA SER A 139 12.15 15.73 7.71
C SER A 139 11.47 16.19 9.00
N ALA A 140 12.15 16.97 9.84
CA ALA A 140 11.62 17.49 11.10
C ALA A 140 11.24 18.98 11.04
N ALA A 141 11.37 19.61 9.87
CA ALA A 141 11.06 21.03 9.71
C ALA A 141 9.55 21.30 9.81
N PRO A 142 9.15 22.50 10.26
CA PRO A 142 7.75 22.93 10.22
C PRO A 142 7.18 22.88 8.80
N LEU A 143 5.90 22.51 8.67
CA LEU A 143 5.20 22.64 7.40
C LEU A 143 4.73 24.08 7.23
N LEU A 144 5.09 24.69 6.11
CA LEU A 144 4.76 26.05 5.74
C LEU A 144 3.62 26.06 4.72
N PRO A 145 2.58 26.89 4.91
CA PRO A 145 1.48 26.99 3.96
C PRO A 145 1.93 27.67 2.67
N LEU A 146 1.40 27.20 1.55
CA LEU A 146 1.57 27.81 0.23
C LEU A 146 0.21 28.03 -0.43
N ALA A 147 0.10 29.08 -1.26
CA ALA A 147 -1.05 29.26 -2.14
C ALA A 147 -1.04 28.28 -3.32
N ASP A 148 0.16 27.87 -3.74
CA ASP A 148 0.39 26.95 -4.84
C ASP A 148 1.77 26.28 -4.74
N ALA A 149 1.94 25.14 -5.41
CA ALA A 149 3.20 24.40 -5.46
C ALA A 149 3.44 23.73 -6.82
N GLU A 150 4.69 23.72 -7.27
CA GLU A 150 5.11 23.01 -8.49
C GLU A 150 5.28 21.52 -8.20
N ALA A 151 4.54 20.70 -8.94
CA ALA A 151 4.49 19.24 -8.84
C ALA A 151 5.34 18.60 -9.93
N ILE A 152 6.31 17.76 -9.54
CA ILE A 152 7.30 17.17 -10.46
C ILE A 152 7.25 15.63 -10.35
N PRO A 153 6.99 14.90 -11.45
CA PRO A 153 6.94 13.44 -11.46
C PRO A 153 8.21 12.80 -10.90
N GLY A 154 8.02 11.82 -10.01
CA GLY A 154 9.11 11.05 -9.38
C GLY A 154 9.98 11.87 -8.42
N ARG A 155 9.61 13.12 -8.12
CA ARG A 155 10.29 13.97 -7.14
C ARG A 155 9.35 14.47 -6.06
N GLY A 156 8.14 14.90 -6.42
CA GLY A 156 7.21 15.52 -5.48
C GLY A 156 7.08 17.03 -5.65
N LEU A 157 6.65 17.73 -4.60
CA LEU A 157 6.48 19.19 -4.62
C LEU A 157 7.82 19.91 -4.44
N ARG A 158 8.15 20.83 -5.35
CA ARG A 158 9.37 21.65 -5.23
C ARG A 158 9.40 22.36 -3.88
N GLY A 159 10.54 22.25 -3.19
CA GLY A 159 10.73 22.84 -1.86
C GLY A 159 10.36 21.90 -0.70
N ASP A 160 9.74 20.75 -0.97
CA ASP A 160 9.42 19.77 0.05
C ASP A 160 10.57 18.77 0.30
N ARG A 161 10.62 18.23 1.50
CA ARG A 161 11.54 17.19 1.99
C ARG A 161 11.53 15.95 1.12
N TYR A 162 10.40 15.59 0.51
CA TYR A 162 10.33 14.44 -0.40
C TYR A 162 10.97 14.76 -1.76
N PHE A 163 10.89 16.02 -2.23
CA PHE A 163 11.60 16.50 -3.41
C PHE A 163 13.12 16.43 -3.26
N TYR A 164 13.62 16.70 -2.06
CA TYR A 164 15.04 16.56 -1.72
C TYR A 164 15.45 15.14 -1.31
N GLY A 165 14.51 14.19 -1.23
CA GLY A 165 14.77 12.83 -0.76
C GLY A 165 15.18 12.74 0.72
N THR A 166 14.92 13.78 1.51
CA THR A 166 15.28 13.87 2.93
C THR A 166 14.12 13.53 3.86
N GLY A 167 12.90 13.39 3.34
CA GLY A 167 11.73 13.05 4.14
C GLY A 167 11.81 11.64 4.75
N HIS A 168 11.14 11.43 5.88
CA HIS A 168 11.21 10.20 6.69
C HIS A 168 10.96 8.88 5.92
N PHE A 169 10.19 8.90 4.84
CA PHE A 169 9.92 7.69 4.04
C PHE A 169 10.65 7.65 2.69
N SER A 170 11.55 8.61 2.44
CA SER A 170 12.32 8.68 1.20
C SER A 170 13.20 7.44 1.05
N ARG A 171 12.90 6.60 0.06
CA ARG A 171 13.62 5.36 -0.23
C ARG A 171 13.85 5.23 -1.74
N PRO A 172 15.08 5.05 -2.22
CA PRO A 172 15.34 4.83 -3.64
C PRO A 172 14.48 3.68 -4.20
N GLY A 173 13.87 3.88 -5.36
CA GLY A 173 13.13 2.85 -6.10
C GLY A 173 11.77 2.43 -5.50
N LYS A 174 11.25 3.10 -4.47
CA LYS A 174 9.89 2.82 -3.94
C LYS A 174 8.86 3.81 -4.53
N THR A 175 7.59 3.42 -4.58
CA THR A 175 6.47 4.26 -5.03
C THR A 175 5.70 4.87 -3.85
N GLY A 176 4.84 5.84 -4.15
CA GLY A 176 3.99 6.56 -3.21
C GLY A 176 4.80 7.51 -2.34
N GLN A 177 5.70 8.26 -2.97
CA GLN A 177 6.61 9.18 -2.27
C GLN A 177 6.49 10.64 -2.69
N ASP A 178 5.91 10.90 -3.86
CA ASP A 178 5.91 12.24 -4.44
C ASP A 178 4.94 13.18 -3.71
N LEU A 179 3.78 12.66 -3.30
CA LEU A 179 2.71 13.49 -2.75
C LEU A 179 1.97 12.79 -1.61
N THR A 180 1.60 13.56 -0.59
CA THR A 180 0.78 13.10 0.53
C THR A 180 -0.46 13.97 0.71
N LEU A 181 -1.62 13.35 0.92
CA LEU A 181 -2.91 14.03 1.03
C LEU A 181 -3.63 13.62 2.31
N ILE A 182 -4.54 14.46 2.79
CA ILE A 182 -5.56 14.12 3.82
C ILE A 182 -6.85 14.90 3.56
N ALA A 183 -7.99 14.32 3.92
CA ALA A 183 -9.29 14.98 3.86
C ALA A 183 -9.53 15.78 5.14
N VAL A 184 -10.12 16.98 5.03
CA VAL A 184 -10.49 17.80 6.20
C VAL A 184 -11.49 17.06 7.08
N GLU A 185 -12.37 16.26 6.47
CA GLU A 185 -13.36 15.42 7.12
C GLU A 185 -12.70 14.42 8.09
N ALA A 186 -11.50 13.93 7.79
CA ALA A 186 -10.76 13.05 8.69
C ALA A 186 -10.25 13.79 9.95
N LEU A 187 -9.87 15.06 9.80
CA LEU A 187 -9.43 15.92 10.91
C LEU A 187 -10.63 16.35 11.76
N GLU A 188 -11.74 16.69 11.13
CA GLU A 188 -13.00 17.01 11.80
C GLU A 188 -13.55 15.82 12.58
N ALA A 189 -13.54 14.62 11.98
CA ALA A 189 -13.97 13.40 12.66
C ALA A 189 -13.06 13.04 13.85
N LEU A 190 -11.73 13.21 13.71
CA LEU A 190 -10.79 13.06 14.82
C LEU A 190 -11.19 13.99 15.98
N HIS A 191 -11.45 15.26 15.71
CA HIS A 191 -11.86 16.22 16.72
C HIS A 191 -13.20 15.85 17.36
N ALA A 192 -14.21 15.50 16.57
CA ALA A 192 -15.53 15.14 17.07
C ALA A 192 -15.53 13.88 17.96
N GLU A 193 -14.76 12.85 17.59
CA GLU A 193 -14.78 11.56 18.27
C GLU A 193 -13.83 11.48 19.47
N SER A 194 -12.74 12.25 19.45
CA SER A 194 -11.66 12.15 20.45
C SER A 194 -11.34 13.46 21.17
N GLY A 195 -11.91 14.58 20.74
CA GLY A 195 -11.57 15.93 21.22
C GLY A 195 -10.27 16.49 20.66
N ILE A 196 -9.49 15.71 19.90
CA ILE A 196 -8.17 16.10 19.40
C ILE A 196 -8.30 17.05 18.21
N ALA A 197 -7.88 18.31 18.38
CA ALA A 197 -7.89 19.32 17.32
C ALA A 197 -6.56 19.33 16.55
N LEU A 198 -6.48 18.55 15.47
CA LEU A 198 -5.28 18.46 14.64
C LEU A 198 -5.38 19.36 13.40
N SER A 199 -4.45 20.30 13.24
CA SER A 199 -4.40 21.15 12.05
C SER A 199 -3.89 20.39 10.81
N GLY A 200 -4.22 20.88 9.61
CA GLY A 200 -3.72 20.32 8.35
C GLY A 200 -2.19 20.26 8.27
N ALA A 201 -1.51 21.31 8.76
CA ALA A 201 -0.05 21.34 8.85
C ALA A 201 0.48 20.28 9.84
N ALA A 202 -0.19 20.11 11.00
CA ALA A 202 0.19 19.14 12.03
C ALA A 202 -0.03 17.68 11.59
N ALA A 203 -0.99 17.42 10.69
CA ALA A 203 -1.16 16.12 10.03
C ALA A 203 0.03 15.75 9.12
N ARG A 204 0.91 16.73 8.82
CA ARG A 204 2.14 16.59 8.05
C ARG A 204 1.93 15.99 6.66
N ARG A 205 0.85 16.41 5.98
CA ARG A 205 0.54 16.06 4.60
C ARG A 205 0.76 17.28 3.71
N ASN A 206 1.07 17.04 2.44
CA ASN A 206 1.33 18.12 1.50
C ASN A 206 0.04 18.83 1.06
N VAL A 207 -1.06 18.09 0.92
CA VAL A 207 -2.33 18.63 0.44
C VAL A 207 -3.43 18.26 1.42
N VAL A 208 -4.20 19.25 1.86
CA VAL A 208 -5.48 19.04 2.54
C VAL A 208 -6.58 19.22 1.51
N THR A 209 -7.53 18.28 1.51
CA THR A 209 -8.64 18.24 0.56
C THR A 209 -9.98 18.31 1.30
N LYS A 210 -11.05 18.61 0.57
CA LYS A 210 -12.42 18.60 1.08
C LYS A 210 -13.38 18.04 0.04
N GLY A 211 -14.39 17.29 0.48
CA GLY A 211 -15.45 16.72 -0.35
C GLY A 211 -15.05 15.48 -1.14
N ILE A 212 -13.90 14.88 -0.85
CA ILE A 212 -13.41 13.69 -1.55
C ILE A 212 -12.84 12.68 -0.55
N ASP A 213 -13.18 11.41 -0.71
CA ASP A 213 -12.52 10.32 -0.01
C ASP A 213 -11.17 10.02 -0.69
N VAL A 214 -10.11 10.63 -0.18
CA VAL A 214 -8.75 10.40 -0.68
C VAL A 214 -8.25 8.98 -0.44
N ASN A 215 -8.82 8.24 0.52
CA ASN A 215 -8.40 6.87 0.79
C ASN A 215 -8.98 5.90 -0.24
N ALA A 216 -10.16 6.18 -0.79
CA ALA A 216 -10.77 5.45 -1.91
C ALA A 216 -10.02 5.63 -3.25
N LEU A 217 -9.07 6.57 -3.34
CA LEU A 217 -8.23 6.78 -4.52
C LEU A 217 -7.03 5.82 -4.62
N VAL A 218 -6.81 4.92 -3.66
CA VAL A 218 -5.75 3.90 -3.77
C VAL A 218 -5.96 3.02 -5.00
N GLY A 219 -4.91 2.87 -5.80
CA GLY A 219 -4.95 2.11 -7.05
C GLY A 219 -5.57 2.86 -8.23
N ARG A 220 -6.12 4.07 -8.02
CA ARG A 220 -6.79 4.87 -9.06
C ARG A 220 -5.91 6.01 -9.55
N ARG A 221 -6.11 6.40 -10.81
CA ARG A 221 -5.61 7.69 -11.32
C ARG A 221 -6.58 8.79 -10.89
N PHE A 222 -6.05 9.96 -10.60
CA PHE A 222 -6.85 11.11 -10.20
C PHE A 222 -6.16 12.41 -10.62
N ALA A 223 -6.93 13.48 -10.76
CA ALA A 223 -6.43 14.81 -11.06
C ALA A 223 -6.56 15.72 -9.84
N ILE A 224 -5.57 16.59 -9.65
CA ILE A 224 -5.62 17.78 -8.81
C ILE A 224 -5.36 18.98 -9.73
N GLY A 225 -6.41 19.73 -10.08
CA GLY A 225 -6.31 20.73 -11.15
C GLY A 225 -5.88 20.06 -12.45
N ASP A 226 -4.73 20.48 -12.98
CA ASP A 226 -4.11 19.94 -14.20
C ASP A 226 -3.05 18.86 -13.93
N VAL A 227 -2.75 18.57 -12.66
CA VAL A 227 -1.74 17.58 -12.25
C VAL A 227 -2.41 16.22 -12.12
N GLU A 228 -1.91 15.25 -12.87
CA GLU A 228 -2.34 13.86 -12.79
C GLU A 228 -1.48 13.09 -11.79
N CYS A 229 -2.13 12.31 -10.94
CA CYS A 229 -1.54 11.52 -9.89
C CYS A 229 -2.09 10.09 -9.93
N VAL A 230 -1.39 9.16 -9.27
CA VAL A 230 -1.88 7.81 -9.01
C VAL A 230 -1.79 7.51 -7.52
N GLY A 231 -2.92 7.12 -6.91
CA GLY A 231 -2.97 6.73 -5.52
C GLY A 231 -2.26 5.40 -5.31
N ARG A 232 -1.32 5.34 -4.36
CA ARG A 232 -0.47 4.16 -4.17
C ARG A 232 -0.84 3.36 -2.95
N ARG A 233 -1.10 4.03 -1.84
CA ARG A 233 -1.41 3.41 -0.55
C ARG A 233 -1.90 4.47 0.41
N TRP A 234 -2.53 4.01 1.47
CA TRP A 234 -2.86 4.87 2.58
C TRP A 234 -1.62 5.42 3.26
N CYS A 235 -1.79 6.60 3.82
CA CYS A 235 -0.81 7.28 4.63
C CYS A 235 -1.14 7.07 6.11
N GLU A 236 -1.17 5.80 6.52
CA GLU A 236 -1.49 5.40 7.90
C GLU A 236 -0.69 6.22 8.93
N PRO A 237 -1.35 6.66 10.02
CA PRO A 237 -0.67 7.37 11.07
C PRO A 237 0.36 6.45 11.74
N CYS A 238 1.46 7.04 12.20
CA CYS A 238 2.55 6.29 12.80
C CYS A 238 2.94 6.87 14.16
N ALA A 239 3.68 6.10 14.96
CA ALA A 239 4.13 6.56 16.27
C ALA A 239 4.97 7.85 16.20
N HIS A 240 5.66 8.11 15.09
CA HIS A 240 6.38 9.36 14.87
C HIS A 240 5.44 10.56 14.72
N LEU A 241 4.34 10.43 13.98
CA LEU A 241 3.33 11.49 13.88
C LEU A 241 2.77 11.81 15.26
N GLN A 242 2.34 10.79 16.01
CA GLN A 242 1.81 10.97 17.36
C GLN A 242 2.79 11.70 18.28
N ARG A 243 4.10 11.38 18.23
CA ARG A 243 5.13 12.06 19.01
C ARG A 243 5.33 13.54 18.64
N LEU A 244 5.08 13.92 17.39
CA LEU A 244 5.18 15.31 16.93
C LEU A 244 3.93 16.13 17.26
N THR A 245 2.84 15.45 17.58
CA THR A 245 1.51 16.04 17.81
C THR A 245 1.12 15.78 19.27
N GLU A 246 0.06 14.99 19.50
CA GLU A 246 -0.35 14.59 20.84
C GLU A 246 -0.78 13.11 20.89
N PRO A 247 -0.82 12.48 22.09
CA PRO A 247 -1.31 11.12 22.26
C PRO A 247 -2.74 10.94 21.75
N GLY A 248 -3.04 9.80 21.12
CA GLY A 248 -4.37 9.49 20.60
C GLY A 248 -4.52 9.76 19.10
N VAL A 249 -3.70 10.64 18.51
CA VAL A 249 -3.68 10.92 17.06
C VAL A 249 -3.50 9.65 16.24
N LEU A 250 -2.62 8.73 16.68
CA LEU A 250 -2.40 7.48 15.96
C LEU A 250 -3.70 6.69 15.87
N ARG A 251 -4.34 6.43 17.02
CA ARG A 251 -5.57 5.64 17.11
C ARG A 251 -6.73 6.34 16.39
N GLY A 252 -6.85 7.64 16.58
CA GLY A 252 -7.94 8.43 16.02
C GLY A 252 -7.89 8.54 14.50
N LEU A 253 -6.71 8.45 13.87
CA LEU A 253 -6.57 8.53 12.40
C LEU A 253 -6.44 7.18 11.69
N ILE A 254 -6.59 6.06 12.40
CA ILE A 254 -6.60 4.73 11.77
C ILE A 254 -7.64 4.69 10.64
N HIS A 255 -7.25 4.21 9.46
CA HIS A 255 -8.07 4.14 8.23
C HIS A 255 -8.48 5.48 7.61
N ARG A 256 -8.04 6.62 8.17
CA ARG A 256 -8.35 7.97 7.67
C ARG A 256 -7.14 8.91 7.70
N GLY A 257 -5.92 8.34 7.77
CA GLY A 257 -4.65 9.08 7.77
C GLY A 257 -4.27 9.72 6.42
N GLY A 258 -5.09 9.50 5.40
CA GLY A 258 -4.96 10.08 4.07
C GLY A 258 -4.23 9.18 3.05
N LEU A 259 -3.75 9.78 1.98
CA LEU A 259 -3.22 9.07 0.80
C LEU A 259 -1.74 9.38 0.56
N ARG A 260 -0.99 8.38 0.09
CA ARG A 260 0.30 8.56 -0.60
C ARG A 260 0.13 8.32 -2.10
N ALA A 261 0.65 9.21 -2.91
CA ALA A 261 0.51 9.18 -4.35
C ALA A 261 1.84 9.43 -5.06
N ASP A 262 1.90 9.01 -6.33
CA ASP A 262 2.95 9.44 -7.27
C ASP A 262 2.37 10.48 -8.23
N ILE A 263 3.20 11.46 -8.59
CA ILE A 263 2.86 12.46 -9.59
C ILE A 263 3.19 11.85 -10.96
N VAL A 264 2.22 11.91 -11.87
CA VAL A 264 2.32 11.34 -13.23
C VAL A 264 2.61 12.42 -14.27
N SER A 265 1.96 13.58 -14.17
CA SER A 265 2.23 14.73 -15.03
C SER A 265 2.78 15.91 -14.22
N ALA A 266 3.75 16.63 -14.80
CA ALA A 266 4.24 17.86 -14.18
C ALA A 266 3.19 18.98 -14.28
N GLY A 267 3.16 19.85 -13.28
CA GLY A 267 2.25 21.00 -13.29
C GLY A 267 2.29 21.78 -11.99
N ARG A 268 1.24 22.56 -11.73
CA ARG A 268 1.12 23.37 -10.52
C ARG A 268 -0.22 23.10 -9.85
N ILE A 269 -0.16 22.75 -8.57
CA ILE A 269 -1.34 22.57 -7.71
C ILE A 269 -1.58 23.89 -6.98
N ARG A 270 -2.83 24.34 -6.92
CA ARG A 270 -3.27 25.57 -6.24
C ARG A 270 -4.36 25.28 -5.23
N VAL A 271 -4.43 26.10 -4.18
CA VAL A 271 -5.60 26.12 -3.30
C VAL A 271 -6.85 26.43 -4.14
N GLY A 272 -7.91 25.65 -3.93
CA GLY A 272 -9.15 25.70 -4.71
C GLY A 272 -9.17 24.76 -5.92
N ASP A 273 -8.06 24.13 -6.30
CA ASP A 273 -8.05 23.20 -7.43
C ASP A 273 -8.99 22.02 -7.19
N ARG A 274 -9.72 21.62 -8.24
CA ARG A 274 -10.63 20.48 -8.18
C ARG A 274 -9.85 19.16 -8.10
N VAL A 275 -10.29 18.27 -7.22
CA VAL A 275 -9.77 16.91 -7.07
C VAL A 275 -10.83 15.91 -7.53
N ARG A 276 -10.47 14.98 -8.41
CA ARG A 276 -11.40 13.93 -8.91
C ARG A 276 -10.68 12.70 -9.41
N ALA A 277 -11.31 11.52 -9.29
CA ALA A 277 -10.84 10.31 -9.95
C ALA A 277 -10.87 10.45 -11.49
N LEU A 278 -9.97 9.76 -12.16
CA LEU A 278 -9.88 9.66 -13.62
C LEU A 278 -10.09 8.20 -14.01
N GLY A 279 -11.34 7.82 -14.34
CA GLY A 279 -11.70 6.53 -14.96
C GLY A 279 -11.38 5.30 -14.13
#